data_AF-D3CZB6-F1
#
_entry.id   AF-D3CZB6-F1
#
_cell.length_a   1.000
_cell.length_b   1.000
_cell.length_c   1.000
_cell.angle_alpha   90.00
_cell.angle_beta   90.00
_cell.angle_gamma   90.00
#
_symmetry.space_group_name_H-M   'P 1'
#
loop_
_entity.id
_entity.type
_entity.pdbx_description
1 polymer ?
#
loop_
_entity_poly.entity_id
_entity_poly.type
_entity_poly.pdbx_seq_one_letter_code
_entity_poly.pdbx_strand_id
1 'polypeptide(L)'
;MDNSNPQPHPSGPPAEQVRAAWRARIVRLDPADQVDALLALVVDHLVAVSGREPTTVDRGAPWRALGIYRGAADALRERLAAATGVALPATLLFERPTPRAVASHLRGAVLGWREDAARGASSQSDPTAAPVTTRLTDRAGGRAGGQATGPMAGSPGVSAVGPVTDPVVVVGTGCRLPGADSAAALWELVAAGRDVTGPLPADRGWDLAGLHHPDPDHPGTTYTRGGGFLPGIDLFDAAFFGIGPREAVAMDPQQRLMLEVSWEAFEHAGIDPVSLRGSRTGVFTGVSLQDYGSAWHRAPADLQGHLLTGNALGVIAGRVSYTFGFEGPALTVDTQCSASLVAVHLAAASLRSGECDLAVAGGVTLMSTPAMLVEFSRKRGLAPDGRCRAFSADADGTGWAEGAAVVVLTRLSQARARRLPVLAVIAGSAVNSDGASNGLTAPNGLSQQRLIAQALADAGVAPGDVDAVEAHGTGTPLGDPIEARALLAAYGDSRPPGRPLYLGSLKSNIGHTQAAAGVAGLIKLVEAMRHELLPASLHITAPPRTSTGAAAPSSC
;
A
#
# COMPACT_ATOMS: atom_id res chain seq x y z
N MET A 1 4.37 -30.31 -63.83
CA MET A 1 4.21 -28.85 -63.95
C MET A 1 3.04 -28.44 -63.08
N ASP A 2 3.31 -28.02 -61.85
CA ASP A 2 2.73 -26.82 -61.24
C ASP A 2 3.51 -26.59 -59.93
N ASN A 3 4.31 -25.52 -59.92
CA ASN A 3 5.23 -25.17 -58.85
C ASN A 3 4.77 -23.81 -58.33
N SER A 4 3.76 -23.82 -57.45
CA SER A 4 3.23 -22.61 -56.83
C SER A 4 3.95 -22.35 -55.49
N ASN A 5 5.00 -21.53 -55.58
CA ASN A 5 5.76 -21.00 -54.46
C ASN A 5 4.88 -20.07 -53.59
N PRO A 6 4.88 -20.15 -52.25
CA PRO A 6 4.19 -19.18 -51.40
C PRO A 6 4.88 -17.82 -51.48
N GLN A 7 4.13 -16.78 -51.84
CA GLN A 7 4.60 -15.40 -51.82
C GLN A 7 4.85 -14.93 -50.37
N PRO A 8 5.94 -14.19 -50.09
CA PRO A 8 6.18 -13.61 -48.77
C PRO A 8 5.19 -12.47 -48.50
N HIS A 9 4.57 -12.47 -47.31
CA HIS A 9 3.85 -11.31 -46.81
C HIS A 9 4.84 -10.13 -46.65
N PRO A 10 4.47 -8.89 -47.04
CA PRO A 10 5.36 -7.76 -46.89
C PRO A 10 5.61 -7.51 -45.39
N SER A 11 6.84 -7.72 -44.94
CA SER A 11 7.32 -7.25 -43.65
C SER A 11 7.23 -5.73 -43.65
N GLY A 12 6.43 -5.16 -42.75
CA GLY A 12 6.31 -3.71 -42.59
C GLY A 12 7.66 -3.03 -42.31
N PRO A 13 7.73 -1.69 -42.37
CA PRO A 13 8.96 -0.95 -42.14
C PRO A 13 9.58 -1.32 -40.77
N PRO A 14 10.92 -1.42 -40.64
CA PRO A 14 11.59 -1.66 -39.37
C PRO A 14 11.13 -0.68 -38.27
N ALA A 15 10.98 -1.16 -37.03
CA ALA A 15 10.47 -0.35 -35.91
C ALA A 15 11.24 0.97 -35.70
N GLU A 16 12.56 0.97 -35.94
CA GLU A 16 13.40 2.15 -35.88
C GLU A 16 13.03 3.21 -36.94
N GLN A 17 12.67 2.79 -38.15
CA GLN A 17 12.22 3.67 -39.23
C GLN A 17 10.86 4.29 -38.89
N VAL A 18 9.94 3.52 -38.32
CA VAL A 18 8.62 4.01 -37.86
C VAL A 18 8.80 5.05 -36.75
N ARG A 19 9.67 4.77 -35.77
CA ARG A 19 9.99 5.70 -34.68
C ARG A 19 10.65 6.97 -35.18
N ALA A 20 11.58 6.87 -36.13
CA ALA A 20 12.24 8.03 -36.74
C ALA A 20 11.26 8.93 -37.50
N ALA A 21 10.30 8.34 -38.23
CA ALA A 21 9.26 9.08 -38.93
C ALA A 21 8.34 9.84 -37.95
N TRP A 22 7.92 9.19 -36.86
CA TRP A 22 7.16 9.86 -35.81
C TRP A 22 7.93 10.99 -35.14
N ARG A 23 9.21 10.76 -34.82
CA ARG A 23 10.09 11.80 -34.25
C ARG A 23 10.21 13.00 -35.18
N ALA A 24 10.46 12.78 -36.46
CA ALA A 24 10.57 13.85 -37.45
C ALA A 24 9.27 14.65 -37.59
N ARG A 25 8.11 13.99 -37.42
CA ARG A 25 6.78 14.61 -37.45
C ARG A 25 6.54 15.50 -36.22
N ILE A 26 6.72 14.95 -35.02
CA ILE A 26 6.30 15.65 -33.79
C ILE A 26 7.31 16.71 -33.33
N VAL A 27 8.61 16.59 -33.67
CA VAL A 27 9.60 17.60 -33.25
C VAL A 27 9.37 18.99 -33.86
N ARG A 28 8.56 19.06 -34.93
CA ARG A 28 8.17 20.31 -35.61
C ARG A 28 6.94 20.98 -34.98
N LEU A 29 6.32 20.34 -33.98
CA LEU A 29 5.13 20.81 -33.29
C LEU A 29 5.51 21.39 -31.93
N ASP A 30 4.69 22.30 -31.40
CA ASP A 30 4.82 22.77 -30.03
C ASP A 30 4.54 21.62 -29.03
N PRO A 31 5.07 21.67 -27.79
CA PRO A 31 4.95 20.57 -26.83
C PRO A 31 3.51 20.09 -26.56
N ALA A 32 2.53 21.00 -26.57
CA ALA A 32 1.12 20.66 -26.42
C ALA A 32 0.59 19.88 -27.64
N ASP A 33 0.90 20.36 -28.84
CA ASP A 33 0.50 19.75 -30.11
C ASP A 33 1.19 18.39 -30.35
N GLN A 34 2.37 18.17 -29.76
CA GLN A 34 3.04 16.87 -29.76
C GLN A 34 2.22 15.80 -29.03
N VAL A 35 1.67 16.15 -27.86
CA VAL A 35 0.82 15.22 -27.09
C VAL A 35 -0.50 15.00 -27.83
N ASP A 36 -1.10 16.05 -28.41
CA ASP A 36 -2.36 15.93 -29.13
C ASP A 36 -2.25 15.09 -30.41
N ALA A 37 -1.12 15.18 -31.14
CA ALA A 37 -0.86 14.32 -32.30
C ALA A 37 -0.77 12.83 -31.92
N LEU A 38 -0.17 12.51 -30.77
CA LEU A 38 -0.09 11.14 -30.27
C LEU A 38 -1.39 10.70 -29.60
N LEU A 39 -2.17 11.62 -29.04
CA LEU A 39 -3.49 11.36 -28.50
C LEU A 39 -4.48 11.00 -29.61
N ALA A 40 -4.40 11.67 -30.76
CA ALA A 40 -5.16 11.29 -31.95
C ALA A 40 -4.83 9.84 -32.36
N LEU A 41 -3.54 9.47 -32.43
CA LEU A 41 -3.13 8.10 -32.71
C LEU A 41 -3.70 7.09 -31.69
N VAL A 42 -3.63 7.41 -30.40
CA VAL A 42 -4.17 6.56 -29.34
C VAL A 42 -5.68 6.38 -29.49
N VAL A 43 -6.40 7.45 -29.81
CA VAL A 43 -7.86 7.41 -30.06
C VAL A 43 -8.17 6.58 -31.30
N ASP A 44 -7.43 6.72 -32.40
CA ASP A 44 -7.67 5.95 -33.63
C ASP A 44 -7.49 4.44 -33.40
N HIS A 45 -6.46 4.04 -32.67
CA HIS A 45 -6.25 2.63 -32.35
C HIS A 45 -7.24 2.12 -31.29
N LEU A 46 -7.65 2.97 -30.34
CA LEU A 46 -8.73 2.66 -29.40
C LEU A 46 -10.04 2.41 -30.13
N VAL A 47 -10.43 3.28 -31.07
CA VAL A 47 -11.61 3.17 -31.93
C VAL A 47 -11.57 1.85 -32.70
N ALA A 48 -10.43 1.53 -33.31
CA ALA A 48 -10.26 0.30 -34.06
C ALA A 48 -10.40 -0.98 -33.20
N VAL A 49 -10.09 -0.92 -31.90
CA VAL A 49 -10.20 -2.08 -30.98
C VAL A 49 -11.56 -2.13 -30.29
N SER A 50 -12.18 -0.98 -30.01
CA SER A 50 -13.43 -0.88 -29.26
C SER A 50 -14.69 -0.74 -30.12
N GLY A 51 -14.56 -0.45 -31.42
CA GLY A 51 -15.67 -0.20 -32.32
C GLY A 51 -16.41 1.13 -32.06
N ARG A 52 -15.83 2.05 -31.30
CA ARG A 52 -16.41 3.37 -30.97
C ARG A 52 -16.11 4.42 -32.04
N GLU A 53 -16.89 5.50 -32.10
CA GLU A 53 -16.58 6.64 -32.95
C GLU A 53 -15.58 7.61 -32.28
N PRO A 54 -14.58 8.18 -33.00
CA PRO A 54 -13.52 9.02 -32.42
C PRO A 54 -14.00 10.22 -31.60
N THR A 55 -15.15 10.81 -31.96
CA THR A 55 -15.74 11.97 -31.30
C THR A 55 -16.43 11.63 -29.97
N THR A 56 -16.69 10.35 -29.72
CA THR A 56 -17.37 9.85 -28.51
C THR A 56 -16.40 9.40 -27.42
N VAL A 57 -15.09 9.46 -27.68
CA VAL A 57 -14.05 9.04 -26.74
C VAL A 57 -13.70 10.18 -25.79
N ASP A 58 -14.05 10.03 -24.51
CA ASP A 58 -13.49 10.86 -23.45
C ASP A 58 -12.00 10.52 -23.26
N ARG A 59 -11.14 11.48 -23.61
CA ARG A 59 -9.68 11.33 -23.60
C ARG A 59 -9.07 11.33 -22.19
N GLY A 60 -9.84 11.76 -21.19
CA GLY A 60 -9.50 11.72 -19.78
C GLY A 60 -10.13 10.56 -19.01
N ALA A 61 -11.06 9.82 -19.63
CA ALA A 61 -11.73 8.70 -18.99
C ALA A 61 -10.80 7.49 -18.79
N PRO A 62 -11.00 6.71 -17.71
CA PRO A 62 -10.31 5.44 -17.52
C PRO A 62 -10.62 4.45 -18.64
N TRP A 63 -9.66 3.59 -18.99
CA TRP A 63 -9.81 2.57 -20.04
C TRP A 63 -11.09 1.72 -19.91
N ARG A 64 -11.51 1.38 -18.68
CA ARG A 64 -12.75 0.63 -18.42
C ARG A 64 -14.01 1.36 -18.88
N ALA A 65 -14.11 2.66 -18.63
CA ALA A 65 -15.23 3.48 -19.07
C ALA A 65 -15.30 3.55 -20.61
N LEU A 66 -14.16 3.35 -21.27
CA LEU A 66 -14.03 3.26 -22.71
C LEU A 66 -14.26 1.83 -23.26
N GLY A 67 -14.55 0.86 -22.40
CA GLY A 67 -14.80 -0.54 -22.79
C GLY A 67 -13.54 -1.36 -23.04
N ILE A 68 -12.38 -0.90 -22.57
CA ILE A 68 -11.10 -1.61 -22.72
C ILE A 68 -10.83 -2.46 -21.48
N TYR A 69 -10.91 -3.77 -21.68
CA TYR A 69 -10.59 -4.82 -20.71
C TYR A 69 -9.34 -5.60 -21.16
N ARG A 70 -8.90 -6.60 -20.38
CA ARG A 70 -7.59 -7.28 -20.53
C ARG A 70 -7.22 -7.64 -21.98
N GLY A 71 -8.10 -8.32 -22.73
CA GLY A 71 -7.83 -8.70 -24.12
C GLY A 71 -7.77 -7.51 -25.10
N ALA A 72 -8.62 -6.50 -24.91
CA ALA A 72 -8.58 -5.27 -25.71
C ALA A 72 -7.37 -4.39 -25.36
N ALA A 73 -6.89 -4.45 -24.11
CA ALA A 73 -5.72 -3.72 -23.65
C ALA A 73 -4.43 -4.23 -24.31
N ASP A 74 -4.27 -5.56 -24.42
CA ASP A 74 -3.14 -6.17 -25.11
C ASP A 74 -3.15 -5.84 -26.61
N ALA A 75 -4.31 -5.96 -27.27
CA ALA A 75 -4.48 -5.60 -28.68
C ALA A 75 -4.19 -4.11 -28.93
N LEU A 76 -4.66 -3.21 -28.06
CA LEU A 76 -4.39 -1.78 -28.15
C LEU A 76 -2.88 -1.49 -27.99
N ARG A 77 -2.22 -2.11 -27.00
CA ARG A 77 -0.78 -1.98 -26.77
C ARG A 77 0.02 -2.43 -28.00
N GLU A 78 -0.29 -3.59 -28.57
CA GLU A 78 0.42 -4.13 -29.73
C GLU A 78 0.26 -3.24 -30.96
N ARG A 79 -0.95 -2.72 -31.19
CA ARG A 79 -1.22 -1.77 -32.27
C ARG A 79 -0.44 -0.46 -32.08
N LEU A 80 -0.37 0.07 -30.86
CA LEU A 80 0.40 1.27 -30.55
C LEU A 80 1.91 1.05 -30.71
N ALA A 81 2.43 -0.10 -30.28
CA ALA A 81 3.84 -0.45 -30.45
C ALA A 81 4.21 -0.54 -31.94
N ALA A 82 3.38 -1.21 -32.74
CA ALA A 82 3.56 -1.31 -34.19
C ALA A 82 3.46 0.06 -34.88
N ALA A 83 2.51 0.90 -34.47
CA ALA A 83 2.28 2.20 -35.10
C ALA A 83 3.34 3.26 -34.75
N THR A 84 4.02 3.13 -33.60
CA THR A 84 5.00 4.11 -33.12
C THR A 84 6.45 3.63 -33.22
N GLY A 85 6.68 2.33 -33.41
CA GLY A 85 8.02 1.75 -33.35
C GLY A 85 8.64 1.76 -31.94
N VAL A 86 7.84 2.01 -30.91
CA VAL A 86 8.26 2.02 -29.50
C VAL A 86 7.94 0.66 -28.87
N ALA A 87 8.91 0.10 -28.14
CA ALA A 87 8.66 -1.08 -27.30
C ALA A 87 7.83 -0.67 -26.07
N LEU A 88 6.62 -1.20 -25.93
CA LEU A 88 5.70 -0.86 -24.85
C LEU A 88 5.56 -2.03 -23.85
N PRO A 89 5.76 -1.80 -22.54
CA PRO A 89 5.61 -2.85 -21.53
C PRO A 89 4.15 -3.30 -21.43
N ALA A 90 3.93 -4.57 -21.09
CA ALA A 90 2.58 -5.14 -20.91
C ALA A 90 1.74 -4.38 -19.86
N THR A 91 2.41 -3.72 -18.91
CA THR A 91 1.78 -2.94 -17.84
C THR A 91 1.41 -1.50 -18.24
N LEU A 92 1.79 -1.02 -19.44
CA LEU A 92 1.67 0.40 -19.81
C LEU A 92 0.28 0.98 -19.56
N LEU A 93 -0.76 0.31 -20.05
CA LEU A 93 -2.13 0.80 -19.92
C LEU A 93 -2.59 0.80 -18.45
N PHE A 94 -2.00 -0.01 -17.58
CA PHE A 94 -2.23 -0.03 -16.12
C PHE A 94 -1.56 1.13 -15.40
N GLU A 95 -0.37 1.50 -15.86
CA GLU A 95 0.39 2.60 -15.30
C GLU A 95 -0.06 3.97 -15.80
N ARG A 96 -0.73 4.00 -16.95
CA ARG A 96 -1.23 5.19 -17.64
C ARG A 96 -2.71 4.96 -17.95
N PRO A 97 -3.62 5.20 -16.98
CA PRO A 97 -4.99 4.69 -17.03
C PRO A 97 -5.92 5.43 -18.00
N THR A 98 -5.42 6.41 -18.77
CA THR A 98 -6.22 7.21 -19.70
C THR A 98 -5.53 7.36 -21.06
N PRO A 99 -6.29 7.60 -22.15
CA PRO A 99 -5.71 7.88 -23.47
C PRO A 99 -4.66 8.99 -23.46
N ARG A 100 -4.93 10.10 -22.77
CA ARG A 100 -4.00 11.23 -22.65
C ARG A 100 -2.72 10.87 -21.90
N ALA A 101 -2.81 10.03 -20.85
CA ALA A 101 -1.63 9.58 -20.11
C ALA A 101 -0.71 8.68 -20.97
N VAL A 102 -1.29 7.81 -21.81
CA VAL A 102 -0.51 7.00 -22.76
C VAL A 102 0.12 7.87 -23.85
N ALA A 103 -0.61 8.83 -24.41
CA ALA A 103 -0.07 9.76 -25.41
C ALA A 103 1.15 10.54 -24.87
N SER A 104 1.08 10.98 -23.60
CA SER A 104 2.18 11.66 -22.93
C SER A 104 3.42 10.77 -22.77
N HIS A 105 3.23 9.48 -22.45
CA HIS A 105 4.33 8.51 -22.37
C HIS A 105 4.95 8.23 -23.75
N LEU A 106 4.10 8.01 -24.77
CA LEU A 106 4.56 7.79 -26.15
C LEU A 106 5.39 8.96 -26.66
N ARG A 107 5.06 10.20 -26.26
CA ARG A 107 5.81 11.40 -26.63
C ARG A 107 7.26 11.32 -26.17
N GLY A 108 7.49 11.03 -24.89
CA GLY A 108 8.84 10.86 -24.35
C GLY A 108 9.58 9.74 -25.05
N ALA A 109 8.93 8.59 -25.20
CA ALA A 109 9.53 7.42 -25.84
C ALA A 109 9.88 7.64 -27.32
N VAL A 110 9.03 8.30 -28.12
CA VAL A 110 9.30 8.63 -29.53
C VAL A 110 10.46 9.62 -29.65
N LEU A 111 10.46 10.69 -28.86
CA LEU A 111 11.52 11.71 -28.88
C LEU A 111 12.87 11.17 -28.42
N GLY A 112 12.92 9.94 -27.88
CA GLY A 112 14.15 9.39 -27.34
C GLY A 112 14.54 10.09 -26.03
N TRP A 113 13.57 10.76 -25.39
CA TRP A 113 13.67 11.08 -23.99
C TRP A 113 13.60 9.73 -23.28
N ARG A 114 14.78 9.16 -23.04
CA ARG A 114 14.94 8.36 -21.84
C ARG A 114 14.45 9.25 -20.71
N GLU A 115 13.81 8.68 -19.69
CA GLU A 115 13.72 9.35 -18.39
C GLU A 115 15.13 9.55 -17.76
N ASP A 116 16.21 9.40 -18.54
CA ASP A 116 17.54 9.98 -18.36
C ASP A 116 17.69 11.30 -19.17
N ALA A 117 17.21 12.43 -18.64
CA ALA A 117 17.74 13.80 -18.87
C ALA A 117 16.82 14.89 -18.29
N ALA A 118 16.70 14.95 -16.97
CA ALA A 118 16.49 16.21 -16.24
C ALA A 118 17.82 16.65 -15.60
N ARG A 119 18.88 16.73 -16.41
CA ARG A 119 20.15 17.41 -16.08
C ARG A 119 20.68 18.02 -17.38
N GLY A 120 20.78 19.35 -17.42
CA GLY A 120 21.49 20.05 -18.50
C GLY A 120 20.82 21.28 -19.08
N ALA A 121 20.37 22.24 -18.26
CA ALA A 121 20.28 23.64 -18.65
C ALA A 121 20.45 24.53 -17.41
N SER A 122 21.63 24.44 -16.79
CA SER A 122 22.11 25.40 -15.81
C SER A 122 23.53 25.84 -16.18
N SER A 123 23.61 26.91 -16.97
CA SER A 123 24.75 27.83 -17.14
C SER A 123 24.32 28.81 -18.24
N GLN A 124 24.38 30.14 -18.16
CA GLN A 124 25.13 31.07 -17.33
C GLN A 124 24.49 32.44 -17.62
N SER A 125 24.25 33.28 -16.61
CA SER A 125 24.38 34.73 -16.80
C SER A 125 24.82 35.39 -15.51
N ASP A 126 25.92 36.12 -15.64
CA ASP A 126 26.74 36.79 -14.64
C ASP A 126 25.98 37.91 -13.88
N PRO A 127 26.46 38.34 -12.70
CA PRO A 127 25.75 39.22 -11.78
C PRO A 127 26.15 40.68 -11.95
N THR A 128 25.26 41.54 -12.46
CA THR A 128 25.32 42.99 -12.20
C THR A 128 23.95 43.64 -12.40
N ALA A 129 23.31 44.07 -11.32
CA ALA A 129 22.65 45.38 -11.17
C ALA A 129 21.82 45.42 -9.87
N ALA A 130 22.07 46.45 -9.06
CA ALA A 130 21.39 46.76 -7.80
C ALA A 130 19.97 47.35 -8.04
N PRO A 131 19.14 47.51 -6.99
CA PRO A 131 17.69 47.59 -7.08
C PRO A 131 17.19 49.02 -7.29
N VAL A 132 16.02 49.16 -7.93
CA VAL A 132 15.23 50.40 -7.91
C VAL A 132 13.91 50.13 -7.20
N THR A 133 13.86 50.61 -5.96
CA THR A 133 12.68 50.87 -5.14
C THR A 133 11.75 51.86 -5.84
N THR A 134 10.45 51.58 -5.89
CA THR A 134 9.44 52.65 -5.93
C THR A 134 8.31 52.34 -4.95
N ARG A 135 8.09 53.32 -4.08
CA ARG A 135 7.19 53.30 -2.93
C ARG A 135 5.72 53.35 -3.34
N LEU A 136 4.94 52.71 -2.49
CA LEU A 136 3.52 52.87 -2.28
C LEU A 136 3.18 54.33 -1.92
N THR A 137 2.18 54.92 -2.60
CA THR A 137 1.35 55.96 -1.99
C THR A 137 -0.13 55.71 -2.28
N ASP A 138 -0.86 56.00 -1.22
CA ASP A 138 -2.25 55.80 -0.88
C ASP A 138 -3.21 56.72 -1.65
N ARG A 139 -4.44 56.24 -1.95
CA ARG A 139 -5.69 56.97 -1.72
C ARG A 139 -6.94 56.16 -2.06
N ALA A 140 -7.87 56.23 -1.11
CA ALA A 140 -9.16 55.57 -1.04
C ALA A 140 -10.24 56.09 -2.01
N GLY A 141 -11.25 55.23 -2.24
CA GLY A 141 -12.64 55.65 -2.41
C GLY A 141 -13.41 55.01 -3.57
N GLY A 142 -14.50 54.28 -3.27
CA GLY A 142 -15.69 54.25 -4.15
C GLY A 142 -16.18 52.89 -4.69
N ARG A 143 -17.10 52.29 -3.93
CA ARG A 143 -18.24 51.42 -4.29
C ARG A 143 -18.46 50.88 -5.74
N ALA A 144 -18.77 49.57 -5.75
CA ALA A 144 -19.88 48.87 -6.42
C ALA A 144 -19.69 48.25 -7.83
N GLY A 145 -19.85 46.91 -7.86
CA GLY A 145 -20.62 46.18 -8.88
C GLY A 145 -19.86 45.62 -10.09
N GLY A 146 -19.79 44.29 -10.20
CA GLY A 146 -19.47 43.62 -11.48
C GLY A 146 -18.74 42.29 -11.33
N GLN A 147 -19.45 41.19 -11.48
CA GLN A 147 -18.87 39.85 -11.68
C GLN A 147 -18.08 39.79 -12.98
N ALA A 148 -16.86 39.24 -12.94
CA ALA A 148 -16.25 38.55 -14.07
C ALA A 148 -15.15 37.59 -13.59
N THR A 149 -15.25 36.37 -14.07
CA THR A 149 -14.40 35.19 -13.84
C THR A 149 -12.96 35.41 -14.32
N GLY A 150 -11.97 35.21 -13.43
CA GLY A 150 -10.55 35.09 -13.78
C GLY A 150 -10.06 33.64 -13.66
N PRO A 151 -9.08 33.20 -14.49
CA PRO A 151 -8.60 31.83 -14.50
C PRO A 151 -7.74 31.53 -13.26
N MET A 152 -8.04 30.42 -12.60
CA MET A 152 -7.32 29.91 -11.45
C MET A 152 -6.08 29.14 -11.94
N ALA A 153 -4.92 29.80 -11.98
CA ALA A 153 -3.63 29.18 -12.22
C ALA A 153 -2.66 29.58 -11.10
N GLY A 154 -2.33 28.59 -10.27
CA GLY A 154 -1.37 28.70 -9.18
C GLY A 154 -1.28 27.34 -8.49
N SER A 155 -0.41 26.47 -9.01
CA SER A 155 -0.04 25.23 -8.32
C SER A 155 0.41 25.57 -6.90
N PRO A 156 -0.12 24.95 -5.84
CA PRO A 156 0.41 25.15 -4.51
C PRO A 156 1.81 24.54 -4.48
N GLY A 157 2.83 25.40 -4.45
CA GLY A 157 4.18 24.99 -4.12
C GLY A 157 4.13 24.36 -2.74
N VAL A 158 4.54 23.10 -2.65
CA VAL A 158 4.81 22.44 -1.38
C VAL A 158 5.89 23.26 -0.69
N SER A 159 5.48 24.08 0.28
CA SER A 159 6.42 24.75 1.17
C SER A 159 7.13 23.65 1.96
N ALA A 160 8.46 23.66 1.94
CA ALA A 160 9.26 22.82 2.80
C ALA A 160 8.89 23.13 4.26
N VAL A 161 8.20 22.19 4.90
CA VAL A 161 7.98 22.23 6.35
C VAL A 161 9.34 22.05 6.99
N GLY A 162 9.75 23.00 7.85
CA GLY A 162 10.99 22.89 8.61
C GLY A 162 11.01 21.64 9.50
N PRO A 163 12.17 21.26 10.06
CA PRO A 163 12.30 20.02 10.82
C PRO A 163 11.28 19.97 11.97
N VAL A 164 10.61 18.81 12.12
CA VAL A 164 9.71 18.53 13.24
C VAL A 164 10.53 18.63 14.52
N THR A 165 10.24 19.64 15.35
CA THR A 165 11.04 19.94 16.54
C THR A 165 10.86 18.91 17.67
N ASP A 166 9.84 18.06 17.58
CA ASP A 166 9.52 17.02 18.57
C ASP A 166 8.95 15.76 17.87
N PRO A 167 9.79 14.83 17.40
CA PRO A 167 9.36 13.70 16.58
C PRO A 167 8.55 12.68 17.37
N VAL A 168 7.71 11.90 16.67
CA VAL A 168 6.96 10.78 17.25
C VAL A 168 7.88 9.56 17.36
N VAL A 169 7.84 8.87 18.49
CA VAL A 169 8.67 7.71 18.80
C VAL A 169 7.84 6.50 19.19
N VAL A 170 8.33 5.32 18.84
CA VAL A 170 7.82 4.03 19.31
C VAL A 170 8.48 3.73 20.65
N VAL A 171 7.69 3.53 21.69
CA VAL A 171 8.17 3.24 23.06
C VAL A 171 7.78 1.83 23.55
N GLY A 172 6.81 1.19 22.90
CA GLY A 172 6.39 -0.17 23.22
C GLY A 172 5.81 -0.88 22.00
N THR A 173 5.88 -2.21 21.99
CA THR A 173 5.34 -3.06 20.95
C THR A 173 4.62 -4.26 21.58
N GLY A 174 3.56 -4.72 20.94
CA GLY A 174 2.87 -5.96 21.31
C GLY A 174 2.36 -6.63 20.04
N CYS A 175 2.41 -7.96 19.96
CA CYS A 175 1.85 -8.67 18.82
C CYS A 175 1.46 -10.11 19.15
N ARG A 176 0.49 -10.62 18.38
CA ARG A 176 0.09 -12.02 18.29
C ARG A 176 0.01 -12.35 16.81
N LEU A 177 1.01 -13.06 16.32
CA LEU A 177 1.22 -13.41 14.93
C LEU A 177 1.41 -14.93 14.81
N PRO A 178 1.18 -15.53 13.64
CA PRO A 178 1.47 -16.94 13.42
C PRO A 178 2.92 -17.25 13.83
N GLY A 179 3.10 -18.19 14.76
CA GLY A 179 4.41 -18.58 15.29
C GLY A 179 5.15 -17.56 16.15
N ALA A 180 4.53 -16.43 16.51
CA ALA A 180 5.16 -15.39 17.33
C ALA A 180 4.14 -14.65 18.21
N ASP A 181 4.32 -14.70 19.52
CA ASP A 181 3.46 -14.05 20.51
C ASP A 181 4.04 -12.74 21.08
N SER A 182 5.16 -12.27 20.54
CA SER A 182 5.84 -11.06 20.98
C SER A 182 6.79 -10.56 19.90
N ALA A 183 7.25 -9.30 20.02
CA ALA A 183 8.27 -8.75 19.12
C ALA A 183 9.56 -9.58 19.15
N ALA A 184 9.97 -10.07 20.32
CA ALA A 184 11.11 -10.96 20.47
C ALA A 184 10.89 -12.31 19.77
N ALA A 185 9.73 -12.94 19.93
CA ALA A 185 9.42 -14.20 19.23
C ALA A 185 9.33 -14.00 17.70
N LEU A 186 8.81 -12.85 17.26
CA LEU A 186 8.81 -12.47 15.84
C LEU A 186 10.23 -12.34 15.31
N TRP A 187 11.13 -11.71 16.07
CA TRP A 187 12.54 -11.59 15.72
C TRP A 187 13.19 -12.96 15.56
N GLU A 188 13.05 -13.86 16.54
CA GLU A 188 13.58 -15.23 16.46
C GLU A 188 13.04 -15.99 15.25
N LEU A 189 11.77 -15.78 14.90
CA LEU A 189 11.14 -16.37 13.71
C LEU A 189 11.80 -15.88 12.41
N VAL A 190 11.92 -14.57 12.22
CA VAL A 190 12.44 -13.99 10.97
C VAL A 190 13.96 -14.15 10.85
N ALA A 191 14.70 -14.05 11.96
CA ALA A 191 16.15 -14.25 11.98
C ALA A 191 16.53 -15.70 11.65
N ALA A 192 15.71 -16.68 12.06
CA ALA A 192 15.89 -18.08 11.69
C ALA A 192 15.35 -18.42 10.28
N GLY A 193 14.77 -17.46 9.55
CA GLY A 193 14.22 -17.68 8.21
C GLY A 193 13.06 -18.68 8.19
N ARG A 194 12.22 -18.71 9.23
CA ARG A 194 11.12 -19.67 9.34
C ARG A 194 9.89 -19.23 8.53
N ASP A 195 9.28 -20.20 7.86
CA ASP A 195 7.96 -20.15 7.24
C ASP A 195 6.98 -20.87 8.17
N VAL A 196 5.91 -20.19 8.57
CA VAL A 196 4.89 -20.72 9.49
C VAL A 196 3.54 -20.98 8.83
N THR A 197 3.47 -20.96 7.50
CA THR A 197 2.27 -21.34 6.77
C THR A 197 1.90 -22.79 7.09
N GLY A 198 0.70 -22.97 7.65
CA GLY A 198 0.17 -24.24 8.10
C GLY A 198 -1.17 -24.60 7.46
N PRO A 199 -1.77 -25.74 7.87
CA PRO A 199 -3.10 -26.13 7.41
C PRO A 199 -4.19 -25.17 7.92
N LEU A 200 -5.38 -25.24 7.31
CA LEU A 200 -6.56 -24.54 7.81
C LEU A 200 -6.93 -24.99 9.24
N PRO A 201 -7.43 -24.09 10.10
CA PRO A 201 -7.72 -24.37 11.50
C PRO A 201 -8.89 -25.35 11.66
N ALA A 202 -8.73 -26.35 12.53
CA ALA A 202 -9.74 -27.38 12.81
C ALA A 202 -10.61 -27.06 14.05
N ASP A 203 -10.31 -25.99 14.77
CA ASP A 203 -10.90 -25.59 16.05
C ASP A 203 -12.01 -24.53 15.92
N ARG A 204 -12.43 -24.21 14.69
CA ARG A 204 -13.39 -23.11 14.40
C ARG A 204 -14.75 -23.58 13.89
N GLY A 205 -14.98 -24.89 13.88
CA GLY A 205 -16.21 -25.49 13.36
C GLY A 205 -16.37 -25.40 11.84
N TRP A 206 -15.29 -25.15 11.10
CA TRP A 206 -15.31 -25.11 9.64
C TRP A 206 -15.50 -26.53 9.08
N ASP A 207 -16.36 -26.70 8.08
CA ASP A 207 -16.47 -27.96 7.33
C ASP A 207 -15.25 -28.11 6.39
N LEU A 208 -14.10 -28.48 6.93
CA LEU A 208 -12.86 -28.59 6.17
C LEU A 208 -12.94 -29.60 5.03
N ALA A 209 -13.78 -30.63 5.16
CA ALA A 209 -13.97 -31.65 4.12
C ALA A 209 -14.75 -31.09 2.92
N GLY A 210 -15.82 -30.33 3.17
CA GLY A 210 -16.62 -29.68 2.13
C GLY A 210 -16.03 -28.35 1.62
N LEU A 211 -15.14 -27.72 2.38
CA LEU A 211 -14.61 -26.39 2.08
C LEU A 211 -13.60 -26.37 0.92
N HIS A 212 -12.89 -27.46 0.65
CA HIS A 212 -11.85 -27.48 -0.38
C HIS A 212 -12.34 -28.00 -1.73
N HIS A 213 -12.10 -27.24 -2.80
CA HIS A 213 -12.28 -27.70 -4.18
C HIS A 213 -11.17 -27.14 -5.10
N PRO A 214 -10.54 -27.97 -5.96
CA PRO A 214 -9.42 -27.52 -6.80
C PRO A 214 -9.85 -26.55 -7.92
N ASP A 215 -11.11 -26.62 -8.37
CA ASP A 215 -11.66 -25.67 -9.32
C ASP A 215 -12.05 -24.35 -8.62
N PRO A 216 -11.41 -23.21 -8.91
CA PRO A 216 -11.80 -21.90 -8.37
C PRO A 216 -13.21 -21.46 -8.80
N ASP A 217 -13.78 -22.06 -9.84
CA ASP A 217 -15.13 -21.79 -10.30
C ASP A 217 -16.21 -22.58 -9.53
N HIS A 218 -15.83 -23.41 -8.54
CA HIS A 218 -16.74 -24.17 -7.67
C HIS A 218 -17.27 -23.34 -6.48
N PRO A 219 -18.60 -23.29 -6.22
CA PRO A 219 -19.20 -22.31 -5.28
C PRO A 219 -19.01 -22.70 -3.83
N GLY A 220 -18.81 -21.69 -2.96
CA GLY A 220 -18.68 -21.87 -1.52
C GLY A 220 -17.37 -22.52 -1.06
N THR A 221 -16.42 -22.75 -1.97
CA THR A 221 -15.19 -23.50 -1.68
C THR A 221 -13.93 -22.67 -1.90
N THR A 222 -12.84 -23.05 -1.24
CA THR A 222 -11.50 -22.52 -1.48
C THR A 222 -10.60 -23.58 -2.13
N TYR A 223 -9.67 -23.14 -2.98
CA TYR A 223 -8.64 -24.01 -3.56
C TYR A 223 -7.33 -23.96 -2.78
N THR A 224 -7.15 -23.00 -1.87
CA THR A 224 -5.93 -22.93 -1.07
C THR A 224 -5.97 -23.98 0.04
N ARG A 225 -4.80 -24.47 0.43
CA ARG A 225 -4.66 -25.56 1.41
C ARG A 225 -4.20 -25.08 2.78
N GLY A 226 -3.85 -23.81 2.91
CA GLY A 226 -3.22 -23.30 4.13
C GLY A 226 -3.12 -21.80 4.20
N GLY A 227 -2.51 -21.34 5.29
CA GLY A 227 -2.32 -19.94 5.63
C GLY A 227 -1.64 -19.80 6.99
N GLY A 228 -1.52 -18.57 7.48
CA GLY A 228 -0.99 -18.29 8.82
C GLY A 228 -2.13 -18.08 9.83
N PHE A 229 -2.36 -19.01 10.75
CA PHE A 229 -3.47 -18.92 11.70
C PHE A 229 -2.98 -18.81 13.14
N LEU A 230 -3.68 -18.03 13.96
CA LEU A 230 -3.44 -18.02 15.40
C LEU A 230 -4.12 -19.23 16.06
N PRO A 231 -3.43 -19.93 16.97
CA PRO A 231 -4.06 -20.94 17.82
C PRO A 231 -4.87 -20.28 18.93
N GLY A 232 -5.91 -20.96 19.42
CA GLY A 232 -6.59 -20.58 20.67
C GLY A 232 -7.28 -19.23 20.63
N ILE A 233 -7.84 -18.82 19.48
CA ILE A 233 -8.56 -17.54 19.35
C ILE A 233 -9.86 -17.46 20.19
N ASP A 234 -10.27 -18.58 20.78
CA ASP A 234 -11.36 -18.71 21.73
C ASP A 234 -10.94 -18.40 23.18
N LEU A 235 -9.63 -18.46 23.49
CA LEU A 235 -9.08 -18.18 24.82
C LEU A 235 -9.06 -16.67 25.11
N PHE A 236 -9.38 -16.29 26.34
CA PHE A 236 -9.34 -14.91 26.83
C PHE A 236 -9.48 -14.84 28.35
N ASP A 237 -8.63 -14.07 29.03
CA ASP A 237 -8.78 -13.82 30.48
C ASP A 237 -9.82 -12.71 30.75
N ALA A 238 -11.09 -13.09 30.71
CA ALA A 238 -12.19 -12.15 30.89
C ALA A 238 -12.17 -11.50 32.29
N ALA A 239 -11.80 -12.24 33.32
CA ALA A 239 -11.81 -11.75 34.71
C ALA A 239 -10.76 -10.66 34.92
N PHE A 240 -9.58 -10.82 34.32
CA PHE A 240 -8.52 -9.81 34.34
C PHE A 240 -8.99 -8.45 33.81
N PHE A 241 -9.76 -8.44 32.71
CA PHE A 241 -10.31 -7.22 32.11
C PHE A 241 -11.67 -6.80 32.70
N GLY A 242 -12.16 -7.45 33.76
CA GLY A 242 -13.43 -7.12 34.39
C GLY A 242 -14.66 -7.42 33.52
N ILE A 243 -14.54 -8.37 32.59
CA ILE A 243 -15.58 -8.75 31.63
C ILE A 243 -16.30 -10.01 32.12
N GLY A 244 -17.64 -9.97 32.12
CA GLY A 244 -18.45 -11.11 32.51
C GLY A 244 -18.35 -12.28 31.51
N PRO A 245 -18.46 -13.55 31.94
CA PRO A 245 -18.31 -14.70 31.04
C PRO A 245 -19.25 -14.70 29.83
N ARG A 246 -20.51 -14.27 29.99
CA ARG A 246 -21.48 -14.17 28.89
C ARG A 246 -21.12 -13.09 27.87
N GLU A 247 -20.59 -11.97 28.35
CA GLU A 247 -20.10 -10.91 27.48
C GLU A 247 -18.88 -11.40 26.69
N ALA A 248 -17.93 -12.06 27.36
CA ALA A 248 -16.73 -12.61 26.72
C ALA A 248 -17.04 -13.58 25.57
N VAL A 249 -18.06 -14.46 25.73
CA VAL A 249 -18.51 -15.36 24.66
C VAL A 249 -19.09 -14.59 23.47
N ALA A 250 -19.84 -13.52 23.73
CA ALA A 250 -20.44 -12.69 22.68
C ALA A 250 -19.45 -11.75 21.98
N MET A 251 -18.27 -11.52 22.57
CA MET A 251 -17.24 -10.66 22.01
C MET A 251 -16.52 -11.32 20.83
N ASP A 252 -16.43 -10.58 19.72
CA ASP A 252 -15.52 -10.88 18.63
C ASP A 252 -14.11 -11.11 19.20
N PRO A 253 -13.45 -12.24 18.88
CA PRO A 253 -12.06 -12.50 19.25
C PRO A 253 -11.11 -11.32 19.01
N GLN A 254 -11.37 -10.49 18.00
CA GLN A 254 -10.57 -9.30 17.69
C GLN A 254 -10.61 -8.26 18.83
N GLN A 255 -11.75 -8.09 19.50
CA GLN A 255 -11.87 -7.19 20.66
C GLN A 255 -11.06 -7.72 21.85
N ARG A 256 -11.14 -9.04 22.08
CA ARG A 256 -10.42 -9.73 23.16
C ARG A 256 -8.91 -9.62 22.97
N LEU A 257 -8.44 -9.95 21.77
CA LEU A 257 -7.03 -9.92 21.44
C LEU A 257 -6.44 -8.50 21.50
N MET A 258 -7.21 -7.48 21.10
CA MET A 258 -6.76 -6.10 21.21
C MET A 258 -6.62 -5.61 22.66
N LEU A 259 -7.37 -6.15 23.61
CA LEU A 259 -7.17 -5.85 25.04
C LEU A 259 -5.84 -6.43 25.54
N GLU A 260 -5.59 -7.71 25.26
CA GLU A 260 -4.35 -8.42 25.65
C GLU A 260 -3.12 -7.76 25.03
N VAL A 261 -3.12 -7.60 23.70
CA VAL A 261 -1.96 -7.07 22.98
C VAL A 261 -1.69 -5.60 23.32
N SER A 262 -2.73 -4.82 23.65
CA SER A 262 -2.53 -3.44 24.13
C SER A 262 -1.93 -3.41 25.53
N TRP A 263 -2.40 -4.27 26.44
CA TRP A 263 -1.84 -4.40 27.78
C TRP A 263 -0.34 -4.70 27.71
N GLU A 264 0.04 -5.72 26.94
CA GLU A 264 1.42 -6.17 26.81
C GLU A 264 2.31 -5.12 26.15
N ALA A 265 1.79 -4.35 25.20
CA ALA A 265 2.55 -3.27 24.58
C ALA A 265 2.88 -2.14 25.57
N PHE A 266 1.99 -1.86 26.53
CA PHE A 266 2.28 -0.94 27.63
C PHE A 266 3.28 -1.55 28.63
N GLU A 267 3.16 -2.82 28.98
CA GLU A 267 4.15 -3.52 29.81
C GLU A 267 5.53 -3.48 29.17
N HIS A 268 5.61 -3.74 27.87
CA HIS A 268 6.85 -3.63 27.09
C HIS A 268 7.43 -2.20 27.12
N ALA A 269 6.58 -1.17 27.16
CA ALA A 269 7.01 0.22 27.31
C ALA A 269 7.44 0.59 28.76
N GLY A 270 7.24 -0.31 29.73
CA GLY A 270 7.44 -0.02 31.15
C GLY A 270 6.37 0.91 31.74
N ILE A 271 5.15 0.87 31.19
CA ILE A 271 4.02 1.70 31.60
C ILE A 271 2.95 0.81 32.24
N ASP A 272 2.51 1.14 33.45
CA ASP A 272 1.29 0.57 34.03
C ASP A 272 0.05 1.18 33.35
N PRO A 273 -0.76 0.42 32.58
CA PRO A 273 -1.94 0.95 31.91
C PRO A 273 -2.97 1.56 32.87
N VAL A 274 -3.07 1.05 34.10
CA VAL A 274 -4.03 1.51 35.11
C VAL A 274 -3.67 2.91 35.60
N SER A 275 -2.37 3.23 35.64
CA SER A 275 -1.87 4.56 36.00
C SER A 275 -2.26 5.66 34.99
N LEU A 276 -2.70 5.28 33.78
CA LEU A 276 -3.11 6.18 32.72
C LEU A 276 -4.62 6.51 32.73
N ARG A 277 -5.39 6.04 33.72
CA ARG A 277 -6.81 6.38 33.85
C ARG A 277 -7.02 7.90 33.90
N GLY A 278 -7.97 8.40 33.11
CA GLY A 278 -8.26 9.83 32.95
C GLY A 278 -7.23 10.58 32.08
N SER A 279 -6.23 9.90 31.51
CA SER A 279 -5.25 10.54 30.64
C SER A 279 -5.77 10.70 29.22
N ARG A 280 -5.21 11.67 28.50
CA ARG A 280 -5.42 11.87 27.05
C ARG A 280 -4.66 10.85 26.21
N THR A 281 -4.77 9.57 26.54
CA THR A 281 -4.20 8.48 25.76
C THR A 281 -5.15 8.13 24.62
N GLY A 282 -4.66 8.15 23.37
CA GLY A 282 -5.47 7.80 22.20
C GLY A 282 -5.39 6.32 21.83
N VAL A 283 -6.42 5.80 21.16
CA VAL A 283 -6.49 4.43 20.63
C VAL A 283 -6.88 4.48 19.16
N PHE A 284 -6.02 3.95 18.29
CA PHE A 284 -6.20 3.96 16.85
C PHE A 284 -6.05 2.52 16.34
N THR A 285 -7.16 1.89 15.96
CA THR A 285 -7.16 0.48 15.57
C THR A 285 -7.58 0.28 14.12
N GLY A 286 -6.67 -0.28 13.33
CA GLY A 286 -6.98 -0.81 12.01
C GLY A 286 -7.68 -2.17 12.13
N VAL A 287 -8.82 -2.32 11.49
CA VAL A 287 -9.61 -3.55 11.55
C VAL A 287 -10.03 -3.97 10.15
N SER A 288 -10.39 -5.24 10.01
CA SER A 288 -11.13 -5.72 8.84
C SER A 288 -12.47 -6.25 9.32
N LEU A 289 -13.55 -5.96 8.60
CA LEU A 289 -14.86 -6.53 8.93
C LEU A 289 -14.77 -8.06 8.95
N GLN A 290 -15.09 -8.65 10.09
CA GLN A 290 -15.19 -10.10 10.26
C GLN A 290 -16.60 -10.45 10.74
N ASP A 291 -16.93 -11.71 10.62
CA ASP A 291 -18.30 -12.21 10.61
C ASP A 291 -18.61 -13.11 11.81
N TYR A 292 -17.85 -12.97 12.91
CA TYR A 292 -18.13 -13.66 14.19
C TYR A 292 -19.59 -13.45 14.60
N GLY A 293 -20.09 -12.21 14.50
CA GLY A 293 -21.49 -11.88 14.78
C GLY A 293 -22.51 -12.56 13.86
N SER A 294 -22.13 -12.89 12.62
CA SER A 294 -23.02 -13.57 11.67
C SER A 294 -23.25 -15.04 12.03
N ALA A 295 -22.28 -15.69 12.68
CA ALA A 295 -22.45 -17.05 13.20
C ALA A 295 -23.59 -17.15 14.24
N TRP A 296 -23.99 -16.02 14.84
CA TRP A 296 -25.01 -15.94 15.88
C TRP A 296 -26.44 -15.65 15.37
N HIS A 297 -26.76 -16.00 14.11
CA HIS A 297 -28.12 -15.85 13.54
C HIS A 297 -29.25 -16.45 14.39
N ARG A 298 -28.95 -17.43 15.26
CA ARG A 298 -29.83 -17.93 16.33
C ARG A 298 -29.09 -17.97 17.67
N ALA A 299 -28.67 -16.80 18.15
CA ALA A 299 -27.97 -16.72 19.42
C ALA A 299 -28.84 -17.23 20.60
N PRO A 300 -28.24 -17.94 21.56
CA PRO A 300 -28.85 -18.20 22.85
C PRO A 300 -29.41 -16.93 23.50
N ALA A 301 -30.57 -17.04 24.17
CA ALA A 301 -31.26 -15.90 24.77
C ALA A 301 -30.39 -15.16 25.81
N ASP A 302 -29.47 -15.84 26.46
CA ASP A 302 -28.57 -15.30 27.48
C ASP A 302 -27.37 -14.50 26.91
N LEU A 303 -27.13 -14.54 25.59
CA LEU A 303 -26.18 -13.66 24.91
C LEU A 303 -26.83 -12.38 24.37
N GLN A 304 -28.17 -12.29 24.40
CA GLN A 304 -28.90 -11.12 23.93
C GLN A 304 -28.50 -9.88 24.74
N GLY A 305 -28.30 -8.76 24.04
CA GLY A 305 -27.78 -7.51 24.62
C GLY A 305 -26.26 -7.37 24.55
N HIS A 306 -25.50 -8.47 24.58
CA HIS A 306 -24.04 -8.42 24.42
C HIS A 306 -23.58 -8.49 22.96
N LEU A 307 -24.37 -9.08 22.06
CA LEU A 307 -23.97 -9.27 20.66
C LEU A 307 -23.73 -7.95 19.92
N LEU A 308 -24.51 -6.91 20.22
CA LEU A 308 -24.34 -5.60 19.58
C LEU A 308 -22.97 -5.00 19.92
N THR A 309 -22.63 -4.91 21.21
CA THR A 309 -21.35 -4.35 21.65
C THR A 309 -20.18 -5.30 21.41
N GLY A 310 -20.41 -6.60 21.47
CA GLY A 310 -19.42 -7.63 21.21
C GLY A 310 -18.95 -7.71 19.75
N ASN A 311 -19.73 -7.19 18.79
CA ASN A 311 -19.43 -7.32 17.36
C ASN A 311 -19.38 -5.99 16.58
N ALA A 312 -19.74 -4.87 17.22
CA ALA A 312 -19.64 -3.57 16.57
C ALA A 312 -18.16 -3.17 16.40
N LEU A 313 -17.76 -2.85 15.16
CA LEU A 313 -16.37 -2.48 14.83
C LEU A 313 -15.87 -1.31 15.69
N GLY A 314 -16.67 -0.25 15.85
CA GLY A 314 -16.29 0.91 16.67
C GLY A 314 -16.04 0.60 18.14
N VAL A 315 -16.53 -0.54 18.65
CA VAL A 315 -16.29 -0.98 20.03
C VAL A 315 -14.87 -1.54 20.20
N ILE A 316 -14.14 -1.92 19.14
CA ILE A 316 -12.77 -2.43 19.29
C ILE A 316 -11.85 -1.38 19.94
N ALA A 317 -11.74 -0.18 19.34
CA ALA A 317 -10.96 0.91 19.94
C ALA A 317 -11.61 1.47 21.22
N GLY A 318 -12.94 1.53 21.24
CA GLY A 318 -13.70 2.04 22.38
C GLY A 318 -13.55 1.18 23.63
N ARG A 319 -13.47 -0.16 23.49
CA ARG A 319 -13.33 -1.09 24.61
C ARG A 319 -11.95 -1.05 25.22
N VAL A 320 -10.88 -0.89 24.42
CA VAL A 320 -9.53 -0.62 24.94
C VAL A 320 -9.53 0.66 25.77
N SER A 321 -10.11 1.73 25.23
CA SER A 321 -10.21 3.02 25.94
C SER A 321 -11.02 2.90 27.22
N TYR A 322 -12.18 2.24 27.17
CA TYR A 322 -13.05 2.03 28.33
C TYR A 322 -12.37 1.21 29.43
N THR A 323 -11.73 0.09 29.06
CA THR A 323 -11.14 -0.85 30.02
C THR A 323 -9.97 -0.23 30.77
N PHE A 324 -9.12 0.53 30.06
CA PHE A 324 -7.97 1.20 30.66
C PHE A 324 -8.26 2.63 31.15
N GLY A 325 -9.46 3.15 30.89
CA GLY A 325 -9.93 4.47 31.30
C GLY A 325 -9.25 5.62 30.57
N PHE A 326 -8.98 5.47 29.28
CA PHE A 326 -8.39 6.52 28.45
C PHE A 326 -9.45 7.52 27.97
N GLU A 327 -9.07 8.80 27.90
CA GLU A 327 -9.94 9.91 27.50
C GLU A 327 -9.46 10.62 26.21
N GLY A 328 -8.47 10.05 25.52
CA GLY A 328 -8.04 10.54 24.20
C GLY A 328 -8.93 10.03 23.04
N PRO A 329 -8.58 10.36 21.78
CA PRO A 329 -9.32 9.89 20.62
C PRO A 329 -9.36 8.36 20.53
N ALA A 330 -10.53 7.78 20.27
CA ALA A 330 -10.72 6.34 20.09
C ALA A 330 -11.32 6.06 18.71
N LEU A 331 -10.47 5.64 17.75
CA LEU A 331 -10.83 5.49 16.34
C LEU A 331 -10.62 4.06 15.86
N THR A 332 -11.59 3.57 15.12
CA THR A 332 -11.49 2.32 14.34
C THR A 332 -11.48 2.67 12.86
N VAL A 333 -10.51 2.13 12.12
CA VAL A 333 -10.28 2.45 10.70
C VAL A 333 -10.32 1.17 9.88
N ASP A 334 -11.07 1.17 8.78
CA ASP A 334 -11.04 0.12 7.78
C ASP A 334 -10.59 0.72 6.44
N THR A 335 -9.31 0.52 6.15
CA THR A 335 -8.74 0.74 4.81
C THR A 335 -8.17 -0.58 4.27
N GLN A 336 -8.80 -1.71 4.64
CA GLN A 336 -8.36 -3.06 4.29
C GLN A 336 -6.91 -3.32 4.73
N CYS A 337 -6.06 -3.82 3.83
CA CYS A 337 -4.70 -4.27 4.13
C CYS A 337 -3.74 -3.18 4.65
N SER A 338 -4.08 -1.90 4.51
CA SER A 338 -3.28 -0.77 5.01
C SER A 338 -3.76 -0.24 6.37
N ALA A 339 -4.86 -0.77 6.93
CA ALA A 339 -5.58 -0.19 8.06
C ALA A 339 -4.68 0.12 9.28
N SER A 340 -3.78 -0.79 9.65
CA SER A 340 -2.87 -0.53 10.78
C SER A 340 -1.86 0.59 10.54
N LEU A 341 -1.34 0.78 9.32
CA LEU A 341 -0.45 1.92 9.04
C LEU A 341 -1.20 3.23 8.94
N VAL A 342 -2.46 3.21 8.46
CA VAL A 342 -3.33 4.39 8.53
C VAL A 342 -3.64 4.74 9.98
N ALA A 343 -3.88 3.75 10.85
CA ALA A 343 -4.05 3.97 12.28
C ALA A 343 -2.79 4.58 12.93
N VAL A 344 -1.59 4.09 12.60
CA VAL A 344 -0.31 4.68 13.05
C VAL A 344 -0.14 6.11 12.53
N HIS A 345 -0.48 6.38 11.26
CA HIS A 345 -0.44 7.72 10.68
C HIS A 345 -1.35 8.71 11.44
N LEU A 346 -2.60 8.32 11.71
CA LEU A 346 -3.56 9.14 12.47
C LEU A 346 -3.11 9.36 13.92
N ALA A 347 -2.57 8.33 14.57
CA ALA A 347 -2.01 8.45 15.92
C ALA A 347 -0.84 9.45 15.96
N ALA A 348 0.08 9.34 15.00
CA ALA A 348 1.21 10.27 14.89
C ALA A 348 0.75 11.70 14.62
N ALA A 349 -0.28 11.90 13.78
CA ALA A 349 -0.87 13.20 13.55
C ALA A 349 -1.52 13.78 14.83
N SER A 350 -2.28 12.98 15.57
CA SER A 350 -2.94 13.37 16.82
C SER A 350 -1.95 13.72 17.94
N LEU A 351 -0.81 12.99 18.02
CA LEU A 351 0.30 13.33 18.93
C LEU A 351 0.96 14.66 18.54
N ARG A 352 1.16 14.91 17.24
CA ARG A 352 1.75 16.17 16.74
C ARG A 352 0.82 17.37 16.94
N SER A 353 -0.49 17.19 16.81
CA SER A 353 -1.48 18.25 17.05
C SER A 353 -1.77 18.48 18.54
N GLY A 354 -1.32 17.58 19.43
CA GLY A 354 -1.51 17.69 20.89
C GLY A 354 -2.91 17.26 21.37
N GLU A 355 -3.66 16.55 20.53
CA GLU A 355 -4.94 15.92 20.88
C GLU A 355 -4.75 14.76 21.88
N CYS A 356 -3.62 14.07 21.82
CA CYS A 356 -3.18 13.08 22.79
C CYS A 356 -1.69 13.23 23.13
N ASP A 357 -1.26 12.69 24.28
CA ASP A 357 0.15 12.69 24.72
C ASP A 357 0.81 11.30 24.63
N LEU A 358 -0.01 10.27 24.50
CA LEU A 358 0.36 8.87 24.35
C LEU A 358 -0.69 8.24 23.43
N ALA A 359 -0.32 7.30 22.58
CA ALA A 359 -1.26 6.61 21.71
C ALA A 359 -0.92 5.14 21.57
N VAL A 360 -1.93 4.28 21.57
CA VAL A 360 -1.82 2.90 21.09
C VAL A 360 -2.33 2.87 19.66
N ALA A 361 -1.50 2.41 18.73
CA ALA A 361 -1.85 2.33 17.33
C ALA A 361 -1.47 0.97 16.76
N GLY A 362 -2.36 0.36 15.98
CA GLY A 362 -2.11 -0.96 15.45
C GLY A 362 -3.25 -1.51 14.62
N GLY A 363 -3.35 -2.82 14.53
CA GLY A 363 -4.49 -3.46 13.92
C GLY A 363 -4.61 -4.94 14.23
N VAL A 364 -5.78 -5.49 13.93
CA VAL A 364 -6.15 -6.87 14.20
C VAL A 364 -6.95 -7.46 13.06
N THR A 365 -6.72 -8.73 12.75
CA THR A 365 -7.65 -9.54 11.96
C THR A 365 -7.62 -11.00 12.39
N LEU A 366 -8.81 -11.55 12.62
CA LEU A 366 -9.05 -12.97 12.93
C LEU A 366 -10.19 -13.49 12.05
N MET A 367 -9.95 -14.56 11.32
CA MET A 367 -10.92 -15.23 10.45
C MET A 367 -11.78 -16.19 11.26
N SER A 368 -12.95 -15.74 11.70
CA SER A 368 -13.91 -16.60 12.41
C SER A 368 -14.58 -17.61 11.47
N THR A 369 -14.76 -17.26 10.19
CA THR A 369 -15.27 -18.15 9.14
C THR A 369 -14.28 -18.21 7.96
N PRO A 370 -14.44 -19.16 7.02
CA PRO A 370 -13.58 -19.24 5.85
C PRO A 370 -14.01 -18.28 4.72
N ALA A 371 -14.93 -17.33 4.96
CA ALA A 371 -15.53 -16.49 3.92
C ALA A 371 -14.47 -15.75 3.07
N MET A 372 -13.42 -15.22 3.69
CA MET A 372 -12.35 -14.53 2.96
C MET A 372 -11.58 -15.46 2.01
N LEU A 373 -11.32 -16.70 2.44
CA LEU A 373 -10.65 -17.70 1.60
C LEU A 373 -11.52 -18.07 0.39
N VAL A 374 -12.82 -18.23 0.59
CA VAL A 374 -13.78 -18.54 -0.47
C VAL A 374 -13.87 -17.39 -1.49
N GLU A 375 -14.03 -16.15 -1.02
CA GLU A 375 -14.14 -14.97 -1.87
C GLU A 375 -12.87 -14.69 -2.69
N PHE A 376 -11.69 -14.92 -2.10
CA PHE A 376 -10.44 -14.72 -2.84
C PHE A 376 -10.09 -15.90 -3.75
N SER A 377 -10.54 -17.12 -3.44
CA SER A 377 -10.47 -18.24 -4.39
C SER A 377 -11.26 -17.95 -5.66
N ARG A 378 -12.45 -17.34 -5.52
CA ARG A 378 -13.26 -16.90 -6.66
C ARG A 378 -12.57 -15.87 -7.53
N LYS A 379 -11.79 -14.99 -6.91
CA LYS A 379 -10.97 -13.97 -7.59
C LYS A 379 -9.64 -14.50 -8.09
N ARG A 380 -9.31 -15.78 -7.86
CA ARG A 380 -8.02 -16.41 -8.21
C ARG A 380 -6.84 -15.62 -7.62
N GLY A 381 -7.04 -15.08 -6.42
CA GLY A 381 -6.06 -14.20 -5.76
C GLY A 381 -5.14 -14.93 -4.78
N LEU A 382 -5.43 -16.19 -4.44
CA LEU A 382 -4.69 -16.96 -3.44
C LEU A 382 -3.56 -17.77 -4.07
N ALA A 383 -2.45 -17.91 -3.36
CA ALA A 383 -1.48 -18.94 -3.63
C ALA A 383 -2.10 -20.32 -3.27
N PRO A 384 -2.04 -21.35 -4.14
CA PRO A 384 -2.60 -22.67 -3.84
C PRO A 384 -2.05 -23.33 -2.58
N ASP A 385 -0.80 -23.04 -2.23
CA ASP A 385 -0.15 -23.57 -1.03
C ASP A 385 -0.14 -22.59 0.16
N GLY A 386 -0.78 -21.43 0.02
CA GLY A 386 -0.93 -20.45 1.08
C GLY A 386 0.33 -19.62 1.37
N ARG A 387 1.35 -19.61 0.50
CA ARG A 387 2.58 -18.81 0.70
C ARG A 387 2.59 -17.53 -0.10
N CYS A 388 3.12 -16.46 0.49
CA CYS A 388 3.44 -15.23 -0.23
C CYS A 388 4.86 -15.29 -0.78
N ARG A 389 5.00 -15.51 -2.10
CA ARG A 389 6.30 -15.48 -2.80
C ARG A 389 6.65 -14.07 -3.26
N ALA A 390 6.77 -13.16 -2.29
CA ALA A 390 6.96 -11.74 -2.55
C ALA A 390 8.16 -11.50 -3.47
N PHE A 391 7.94 -10.81 -4.59
CA PHE A 391 8.95 -10.46 -5.58
C PHE A 391 9.67 -11.66 -6.21
N SER A 392 9.07 -12.86 -6.20
CA SER A 392 9.61 -14.01 -6.92
C SER A 392 9.02 -14.14 -8.33
N ALA A 393 9.77 -14.73 -9.26
CA ALA A 393 9.32 -14.99 -10.63
C ALA A 393 8.13 -15.97 -10.70
N ASP A 394 7.99 -16.83 -9.69
CA ASP A 394 6.90 -17.81 -9.51
C ASP A 394 5.83 -17.32 -8.52
N ALA A 395 5.75 -16.02 -8.26
CA ALA A 395 4.64 -15.41 -7.51
C ALA A 395 3.28 -15.77 -8.13
N ASP A 396 2.43 -16.46 -7.36
CA ASP A 396 1.19 -17.08 -7.81
C ASP A 396 -0.05 -16.69 -7.00
N GLY A 397 0.10 -15.77 -6.05
CA GLY A 397 -1.01 -15.23 -5.25
C GLY A 397 -0.60 -14.93 -3.81
N THR A 398 -1.58 -14.46 -3.03
CA THR A 398 -1.37 -14.18 -1.59
C THR A 398 -1.66 -15.41 -0.74
N GLY A 399 -0.85 -15.64 0.28
CA GLY A 399 -1.21 -16.46 1.43
C GLY A 399 -1.92 -15.61 2.47
N TRP A 400 -3.14 -15.96 2.87
CA TRP A 400 -3.83 -15.24 3.95
C TRP A 400 -3.32 -15.66 5.31
N ALA A 401 -3.29 -14.71 6.23
CA ALA A 401 -2.96 -14.96 7.60
C ALA A 401 -3.74 -14.05 8.55
N GLU A 402 -3.68 -14.39 9.82
CA GLU A 402 -4.27 -13.66 10.93
C GLU A 402 -3.21 -12.92 11.73
N GLY A 403 -3.64 -11.97 12.56
CA GLY A 403 -2.75 -11.41 13.55
C GLY A 403 -3.31 -10.18 14.24
N ALA A 404 -2.72 -9.85 15.38
CA ALA A 404 -2.84 -8.56 16.02
C ALA A 404 -1.45 -8.00 16.26
N ALA A 405 -1.28 -6.70 16.08
CA ALA A 405 -0.05 -6.02 16.44
C ALA A 405 -0.34 -4.56 16.76
N VAL A 406 0.37 -4.02 17.74
CA VAL A 406 0.25 -2.62 18.18
C VAL A 406 1.61 -2.05 18.53
N VAL A 407 1.69 -0.73 18.44
CA VAL A 407 2.79 0.08 18.95
C VAL A 407 2.25 1.15 19.89
N VAL A 408 3.02 1.43 20.94
CA VAL A 408 2.80 2.57 21.83
C VAL A 408 3.66 3.73 21.32
N LEU A 409 3.01 4.87 21.07
CA LEU A 409 3.59 6.05 20.47
C LEU A 409 3.50 7.24 21.42
N THR A 410 4.54 8.06 21.46
CA THR A 410 4.50 9.38 22.12
C THR A 410 5.45 10.34 21.40
N ARG A 411 5.51 11.59 21.83
CA ARG A 411 6.52 12.54 21.36
C ARG A 411 7.84 12.30 22.07
N LEU A 412 8.98 12.52 21.40
CA LEU A 412 10.32 12.30 21.97
C LEU A 412 10.53 13.10 23.26
N SER A 413 10.02 14.32 23.34
CA SER A 413 10.04 15.14 24.57
C SER A 413 9.34 14.46 25.75
N GLN A 414 8.19 13.82 25.50
CA GLN A 414 7.40 13.08 26.49
C GLN A 414 8.08 11.77 26.88
N ALA A 415 8.62 11.02 25.91
CA ALA A 415 9.41 9.82 26.19
C ALA A 415 10.59 10.15 27.13
N ARG A 416 11.31 11.24 26.86
CA ARG A 416 12.41 11.72 27.72
C ARG A 416 11.93 12.14 29.10
N ALA A 417 10.85 12.92 29.19
CA ALA A 417 10.29 13.39 30.45
C ALA A 417 9.84 12.22 31.36
N ARG A 418 9.26 11.19 30.76
CA ARG A 418 8.76 9.98 31.43
C ARG A 418 9.81 8.87 31.55
N ARG A 419 11.02 9.08 31.00
CA ARG A 419 12.12 8.08 30.94
C ARG A 419 11.70 6.76 30.28
N LEU A 420 10.88 6.85 29.24
CA LEU A 420 10.44 5.71 28.45
C LEU A 420 11.54 5.28 27.48
N PRO A 421 11.65 3.98 27.17
CA PRO A 421 12.55 3.51 26.12
C PRO A 421 12.14 4.10 24.77
N VAL A 422 13.11 4.39 23.91
CA VAL A 422 12.87 4.81 22.52
C VAL A 422 13.37 3.69 21.61
N LEU A 423 12.45 2.96 21.02
CA LEU A 423 12.75 1.82 20.16
C LEU A 423 13.02 2.26 18.73
N ALA A 424 12.27 3.25 18.24
CA ALA A 424 12.43 3.83 16.91
C ALA A 424 11.78 5.21 16.82
N VAL A 425 12.12 5.97 15.78
CA VAL A 425 11.51 7.25 15.42
C VAL A 425 10.62 7.06 14.20
N ILE A 426 9.38 7.55 14.26
CA ILE A 426 8.53 7.72 13.07
C ILE A 426 8.86 9.07 12.46
N ALA A 427 9.84 9.09 11.55
CA ALA A 427 10.34 10.32 10.95
C ALA A 427 9.27 11.04 10.12
N GLY A 428 8.50 10.30 9.32
CA GLY A 428 7.40 10.83 8.53
C GLY A 428 6.48 9.72 8.02
N SER A 429 5.31 10.11 7.53
CA SER A 429 4.29 9.19 7.02
C SER A 429 3.34 9.90 6.06
N ALA A 430 2.80 9.17 5.08
CA ALA A 430 1.80 9.70 4.16
C ALA A 430 0.72 8.66 3.87
N VAL A 431 -0.45 9.12 3.43
CA VAL A 431 -1.57 8.29 2.96
C VAL A 431 -2.14 8.94 1.71
N ASN A 432 -2.38 8.15 0.66
CA ASN A 432 -3.03 8.61 -0.57
C ASN A 432 -3.96 7.51 -1.15
N SER A 433 -4.47 7.74 -2.35
CA SER A 433 -5.33 6.79 -3.07
C SER A 433 -4.89 6.65 -4.52
N ASP A 434 -5.07 5.46 -5.07
CA ASP A 434 -4.86 5.16 -6.49
C ASP A 434 -5.85 5.89 -7.40
N GLY A 435 -6.97 6.39 -6.85
CA GLY A 435 -7.98 7.10 -7.60
C GLY A 435 -8.56 6.26 -8.74
N ALA A 436 -8.72 6.87 -9.92
CA ALA A 436 -9.26 6.21 -11.10
C ALA A 436 -8.19 5.35 -11.81
N SER A 437 -7.86 4.20 -11.24
CA SER A 437 -6.91 3.22 -11.80
C SER A 437 -7.59 2.24 -12.78
N ASN A 438 -6.83 1.25 -13.28
CA ASN A 438 -7.33 0.22 -14.20
C ASN A 438 -8.28 -0.81 -13.58
N GLY A 439 -8.73 -0.55 -12.36
CA GLY A 439 -9.76 -1.31 -11.66
C GLY A 439 -9.77 -1.00 -10.19
N LEU A 440 -10.92 -1.16 -9.55
CA LEU A 440 -11.08 -0.91 -8.12
C LEU A 440 -10.02 -1.64 -7.26
N THR A 441 -9.58 -2.82 -7.70
CA THR A 441 -8.59 -3.65 -7.00
C THR A 441 -7.22 -3.67 -7.68
N ALA A 442 -7.00 -2.87 -8.74
CA ALA A 442 -5.73 -2.85 -9.47
C ALA A 442 -4.81 -1.76 -8.90
N PRO A 443 -3.58 -2.10 -8.47
CA PRO A 443 -2.67 -1.13 -7.89
C PRO A 443 -2.13 -0.15 -8.94
N ASN A 444 -1.71 1.04 -8.50
CA ASN A 444 -1.15 2.08 -9.36
C ASN A 444 0.27 2.53 -8.95
N GLY A 445 1.27 2.21 -9.79
CA GLY A 445 2.67 2.53 -9.50
C GLY A 445 2.98 4.04 -9.39
N LEU A 446 2.29 4.91 -10.14
CA LEU A 446 2.49 6.36 -10.02
C LEU A 446 1.97 6.89 -8.69
N SER A 447 0.84 6.38 -8.20
CA SER A 447 0.31 6.75 -6.89
C SER A 447 1.22 6.26 -5.77
N GLN A 448 1.83 5.07 -5.90
CA GLN A 448 2.84 4.59 -4.96
C GLN A 448 4.11 5.47 -4.96
N GLN A 449 4.62 5.89 -6.13
CA GLN A 449 5.74 6.83 -6.22
C GLN A 449 5.44 8.16 -5.52
N ARG A 450 4.23 8.71 -5.75
CA ARG A 450 3.79 9.95 -5.08
C ARG A 450 3.67 9.77 -3.56
N LEU A 451 3.16 8.64 -3.11
CA LEU A 451 3.05 8.30 -1.69
C LEU A 451 4.43 8.32 -1.02
N ILE A 452 5.41 7.65 -1.65
CA ILE A 452 6.79 7.60 -1.17
C ILE A 452 7.39 9.01 -1.11
N ALA A 453 7.25 9.79 -2.18
CA ALA A 453 7.75 11.17 -2.22
C ALA A 453 7.13 12.05 -1.11
N GLN A 454 5.84 11.88 -0.83
CA GLN A 454 5.16 12.59 0.26
C GLN A 454 5.68 12.17 1.63
N ALA A 455 5.87 10.87 1.88
CA ALA A 455 6.39 10.37 3.14
C ALA A 455 7.84 10.83 3.40
N LEU A 456 8.69 10.85 2.36
CA LEU A 456 10.05 11.37 2.43
C LEU A 456 10.08 12.88 2.71
N ALA A 457 9.18 13.64 2.07
CA ALA A 457 9.04 15.08 2.31
C ALA A 457 8.56 15.38 3.74
N ASP A 458 7.59 14.62 4.26
CA ASP A 458 7.12 14.71 5.65
C ASP A 458 8.24 14.38 6.64
N ALA A 459 9.09 13.39 6.30
CA ALA A 459 10.24 12.99 7.10
C ALA A 459 11.42 13.98 7.04
N GLY A 460 11.51 14.82 6.00
CA GLY A 460 12.70 15.62 5.71
C GLY A 460 13.93 14.79 5.36
N VAL A 461 13.74 13.61 4.74
CA VAL A 461 14.79 12.62 4.44
C VAL A 461 14.94 12.46 2.92
N ALA A 462 16.16 12.33 2.41
CA ALA A 462 16.38 12.08 0.98
C ALA A 462 16.19 10.58 0.65
N PRO A 463 15.77 10.22 -0.58
CA PRO A 463 15.62 8.81 -0.96
C PRO A 463 16.88 7.96 -0.75
N GLY A 464 18.06 8.56 -0.93
CA GLY A 464 19.36 7.89 -0.74
C GLY A 464 19.73 7.60 0.72
N ASP A 465 19.02 8.20 1.67
CA ASP A 465 19.21 7.98 3.11
C ASP A 465 18.41 6.77 3.62
N VAL A 466 17.50 6.21 2.80
CA VAL A 466 16.73 5.02 3.16
C VAL A 466 17.52 3.76 2.78
N ASP A 467 17.87 2.95 3.78
CA ASP A 467 18.65 1.73 3.56
C ASP A 467 17.79 0.52 3.16
N ALA A 468 16.57 0.41 3.70
CA ALA A 468 15.70 -0.75 3.47
C ALA A 468 14.22 -0.38 3.36
N VAL A 469 13.45 -1.22 2.67
CA VAL A 469 11.99 -1.18 2.58
C VAL A 469 11.41 -2.53 2.97
N GLU A 470 10.59 -2.52 4.02
CA GLU A 470 9.61 -3.57 4.28
C GLU A 470 8.36 -3.27 3.44
N ALA A 471 8.21 -4.03 2.37
CA ALA A 471 7.21 -3.75 1.34
C ALA A 471 5.86 -4.40 1.62
N HIS A 472 4.85 -3.98 0.85
CA HIS A 472 3.58 -4.65 0.84
C HIS A 472 3.71 -6.09 0.33
N GLY A 473 4.43 -6.33 -0.77
CA GLY A 473 5.00 -7.64 -1.14
C GLY A 473 4.05 -8.82 -0.98
N THR A 474 2.93 -8.80 -1.72
CA THR A 474 1.86 -9.80 -1.53
C THR A 474 2.11 -11.16 -2.19
N GLY A 475 3.14 -11.27 -3.02
CA GLY A 475 3.36 -12.48 -3.82
C GLY A 475 2.42 -12.55 -5.02
N THR A 476 1.90 -11.41 -5.50
CA THR A 476 0.93 -11.40 -6.62
C THR A 476 1.64 -11.11 -7.96
N PRO A 477 1.29 -11.82 -9.04
CA PRO A 477 1.93 -11.63 -10.35
C PRO A 477 1.81 -10.21 -10.92
N LEU A 478 0.77 -9.47 -10.52
CA LEU A 478 0.52 -8.10 -10.97
C LEU A 478 1.07 -7.06 -9.99
N GLY A 479 0.84 -7.25 -8.68
CA GLY A 479 1.15 -6.25 -7.66
C GLY A 479 2.64 -6.09 -7.45
N ASP A 480 3.37 -7.20 -7.30
CA ASP A 480 4.78 -7.17 -6.93
C ASP A 480 5.66 -6.46 -8.00
N PRO A 481 5.48 -6.67 -9.33
CA PRO A 481 6.19 -5.89 -10.33
C PRO A 481 5.80 -4.40 -10.36
N ILE A 482 4.58 -4.04 -9.98
CA ILE A 482 4.16 -2.62 -9.90
C ILE A 482 4.85 -1.95 -8.71
N GLU A 483 4.85 -2.60 -7.56
CA GLU A 483 5.50 -2.10 -6.35
C GLU A 483 7.02 -2.00 -6.51
N ALA A 484 7.68 -3.04 -7.01
CA ALA A 484 9.13 -3.02 -7.25
C ALA A 484 9.55 -1.87 -8.17
N ARG A 485 8.77 -1.58 -9.23
CA ARG A 485 9.07 -0.47 -10.14
C ARG A 485 8.78 0.90 -9.53
N ALA A 486 7.77 1.01 -8.68
CA ALA A 486 7.54 2.24 -7.92
C ALA A 486 8.69 2.52 -6.95
N LEU A 487 9.19 1.49 -6.25
CA LEU A 487 10.34 1.59 -5.36
C LEU A 487 11.63 1.93 -6.11
N LEU A 488 11.90 1.27 -7.25
CA LEU A 488 13.06 1.59 -8.10
C LEU A 488 13.02 3.03 -8.59
N ALA A 489 11.86 3.53 -9.02
CA ALA A 489 11.72 4.92 -9.47
C ALA A 489 11.87 5.94 -8.32
N ALA A 490 11.43 5.58 -7.11
CA ALA A 490 11.49 6.51 -5.97
C ALA A 490 12.84 6.51 -5.25
N TYR A 491 13.49 5.34 -5.12
CA TYR A 491 14.70 5.14 -4.32
C TYR A 491 15.94 4.74 -5.13
N GLY A 492 15.75 4.27 -6.36
CA GLY A 492 16.84 3.71 -7.16
C GLY A 492 17.81 4.76 -7.72
N ASP A 493 17.32 5.97 -7.96
CA ASP A 493 18.14 7.07 -8.45
C ASP A 493 19.16 7.51 -7.39
N SER A 494 20.39 7.76 -7.84
CA SER A 494 21.47 8.36 -7.02
C SER A 494 22.00 7.50 -5.86
N ARG A 495 21.76 6.18 -5.87
CA ARG A 495 22.41 5.28 -4.90
C ARG A 495 23.88 5.02 -5.27
N PRO A 496 24.82 5.19 -4.32
CA PRO A 496 26.22 4.89 -4.59
C PRO A 496 26.44 3.38 -4.79
N PRO A 497 27.43 2.97 -5.62
CA PRO A 497 27.80 1.57 -5.78
C PRO A 497 28.06 0.91 -4.41
N GLY A 498 27.51 -0.29 -4.19
CA GLY A 498 27.67 -1.04 -2.94
C GLY A 498 26.71 -0.66 -1.81
N ARG A 499 25.81 0.31 -2.00
CA ARG A 499 24.71 0.60 -1.07
C ARG A 499 23.35 0.50 -1.77
N PRO A 500 22.90 -0.71 -2.16
CA PRO A 500 21.58 -0.88 -2.75
C PRO A 500 20.48 -0.55 -1.73
N LEU A 501 19.24 -0.41 -2.21
CA LEU A 501 18.08 -0.42 -1.34
C LEU A 501 17.77 -1.89 -1.05
N TYR A 502 17.76 -2.28 0.21
CA TYR A 502 17.33 -3.63 0.60
C TYR A 502 15.80 -3.72 0.57
N LEU A 503 15.26 -4.78 -0.01
CA LEU A 503 13.83 -4.96 -0.18
C LEU A 503 13.41 -6.31 0.40
N GLY A 504 12.39 -6.31 1.26
CA GLY A 504 11.83 -7.55 1.77
C GLY A 504 10.36 -7.49 2.10
N SER A 505 9.80 -8.64 2.48
CA SER A 505 8.44 -8.72 3.01
C SER A 505 8.29 -9.83 4.06
N LEU A 506 7.79 -9.44 5.23
CA LEU A 506 7.40 -10.32 6.34
C LEU A 506 6.34 -11.35 5.93
N LYS A 507 5.54 -11.05 4.90
CA LYS A 507 4.49 -11.96 4.42
C LYS A 507 5.06 -13.28 3.92
N SER A 508 6.31 -13.30 3.47
CA SER A 508 7.00 -14.54 3.10
C SER A 508 7.22 -15.50 4.27
N ASN A 509 7.23 -14.99 5.51
CA ASN A 509 7.38 -15.80 6.73
C ASN A 509 6.03 -16.22 7.32
N ILE A 510 5.09 -15.26 7.46
CA ILE A 510 3.86 -15.45 8.26
C ILE A 510 2.56 -15.34 7.46
N GLY A 511 2.64 -15.10 6.15
CA GLY A 511 1.48 -14.77 5.31
C GLY A 511 0.98 -13.33 5.48
N HIS A 512 -0.10 -12.99 4.79
CA HIS A 512 -0.70 -11.66 4.82
C HIS A 512 -1.68 -11.52 5.99
N THR A 513 -1.25 -10.88 7.07
CA THR A 513 -2.06 -10.63 8.30
C THR A 513 -3.11 -9.51 8.17
N GLN A 514 -3.61 -9.30 6.95
CA GLN A 514 -4.72 -8.38 6.63
C GLN A 514 -4.56 -6.99 7.26
N ALA A 515 -5.48 -6.54 8.12
CA ALA A 515 -5.44 -5.21 8.73
C ALA A 515 -4.23 -5.02 9.65
N ALA A 516 -3.66 -6.09 10.21
CA ALA A 516 -2.47 -6.05 11.06
C ALA A 516 -1.14 -6.03 10.27
N ALA A 517 -1.17 -6.22 8.94
CA ALA A 517 0.03 -6.45 8.14
C ALA A 517 1.05 -5.30 8.19
N GLY A 518 0.56 -4.06 8.14
CA GLY A 518 1.44 -2.89 8.10
C GLY A 518 2.22 -2.68 9.41
N VAL A 519 1.55 -2.76 10.56
CA VAL A 519 2.21 -2.64 11.87
C VAL A 519 3.06 -3.86 12.23
N ALA A 520 2.71 -5.07 11.76
CA ALA A 520 3.59 -6.23 11.91
C ALA A 520 4.93 -6.03 11.16
N GLY A 521 4.89 -5.48 9.94
CA GLY A 521 6.09 -5.08 9.20
C GLY A 521 6.88 -3.96 9.90
N LEU A 522 6.19 -2.99 10.51
CA LEU A 522 6.82 -1.95 11.32
C LEU A 522 7.58 -2.56 12.52
N ILE A 523 6.97 -3.48 13.27
CA ILE A 523 7.63 -4.16 14.39
C ILE A 523 8.85 -4.94 13.91
N LYS A 524 8.77 -5.66 12.78
CA LYS A 524 9.93 -6.33 12.17
C LYS A 524 11.07 -5.34 11.91
N LEU A 525 10.80 -4.16 11.36
CA LEU A 525 11.83 -3.14 11.12
C LEU A 525 12.40 -2.55 12.42
N VAL A 526 11.58 -2.37 13.44
CA VAL A 526 12.06 -1.97 14.78
C VAL A 526 13.05 -3.00 15.32
N GLU A 527 12.72 -4.28 15.28
CA GLU A 527 13.62 -5.35 15.73
C GLU A 527 14.87 -5.45 14.84
N ALA A 528 14.74 -5.30 13.52
CA ALA A 528 15.88 -5.28 12.61
C ALA A 528 16.87 -4.14 12.94
N MET A 529 16.39 -2.95 13.30
CA MET A 529 17.24 -1.85 13.76
C MET A 529 17.92 -2.16 15.10
N ARG A 530 17.19 -2.76 16.05
CA ARG A 530 17.73 -3.13 17.37
C ARG A 530 18.79 -4.23 17.31
N HIS A 531 18.69 -5.12 16.33
CA HIS A 531 19.62 -6.22 16.10
C HIS A 531 20.63 -5.94 14.99
N GLU A 532 20.59 -4.75 14.36
CA GLU A 532 21.47 -4.34 13.26
C GLU A 532 21.53 -5.36 12.11
N LEU A 533 20.41 -6.04 11.83
CA LEU A 533 20.33 -7.11 10.84
C LEU A 533 18.99 -7.10 10.10
N LEU A 534 19.06 -7.15 8.77
CA LEU A 534 17.88 -7.33 7.91
C LEU A 534 17.67 -8.81 7.63
N PRO A 535 16.57 -9.43 8.12
CA PRO A 535 16.30 -10.84 7.86
C PRO A 535 15.89 -11.07 6.39
N ALA A 536 16.25 -12.24 5.87
CA ALA A 536 15.95 -12.62 4.49
C ALA A 536 14.43 -12.74 4.26
N SER A 537 13.98 -12.36 3.07
CA SER A 537 12.65 -12.76 2.57
C SER A 537 12.73 -14.17 1.98
N LEU A 538 11.68 -14.96 2.20
CA LEU A 538 11.64 -16.36 1.79
C LEU A 538 11.07 -16.52 0.38
N HIS A 539 11.30 -17.71 -0.19
CA HIS A 539 10.70 -18.18 -1.44
C HIS A 539 11.08 -17.38 -2.71
N ILE A 540 12.21 -16.69 -2.71
CA ILE A 540 12.73 -16.00 -3.89
C ILE A 540 13.57 -16.98 -4.71
N THR A 541 13.01 -17.50 -5.80
CA THR A 541 13.72 -18.40 -6.73
C THR A 541 14.52 -17.61 -7.76
N ALA A 542 13.93 -16.54 -8.28
CA ALA A 542 14.52 -15.54 -9.15
C ALA A 542 13.69 -14.24 -9.04
N PRO A 543 14.27 -13.06 -9.29
CA PRO A 543 13.48 -11.83 -9.33
C PRO A 543 12.45 -11.84 -10.47
N PRO A 544 11.39 -11.01 -10.40
CA PRO A 544 10.35 -10.99 -11.42
C PRO A 544 10.94 -10.50 -12.75
N ARG A 545 10.50 -11.09 -13.87
CA ARG A 545 10.97 -10.67 -15.20
C ARG A 545 10.54 -9.23 -15.49
N THR A 546 11.50 -8.32 -15.66
CA THR A 546 11.24 -6.98 -16.20
C THR A 546 11.31 -7.02 -17.73
N SER A 547 10.51 -6.19 -18.40
CA SER A 547 10.41 -6.16 -19.88
C SER A 547 11.69 -5.68 -20.59
N THR A 548 12.75 -5.32 -19.86
CA THR A 548 14.04 -4.89 -20.41
C THR A 548 15.03 -6.05 -20.59
N GLY A 549 14.68 -7.27 -20.20
CA GLY A 549 15.60 -8.42 -20.27
C GLY A 549 16.81 -8.30 -19.33
N ALA A 550 16.86 -7.25 -18.51
CA ALA A 550 17.81 -7.12 -17.42
C ALA A 550 17.22 -7.79 -16.18
N ALA A 551 17.96 -8.73 -15.60
CA ALA A 551 17.66 -9.25 -14.28
C ALA A 551 17.56 -8.08 -13.30
N ALA A 552 16.58 -8.10 -12.40
CA ALA A 552 16.67 -7.25 -11.22
C ALA A 552 17.96 -7.62 -10.47
N PRO A 553 18.69 -6.66 -9.88
CA PRO A 553 19.95 -6.95 -9.20
C PRO A 553 19.77 -8.03 -8.15
N SER A 554 20.73 -8.95 -8.09
CA SER A 554 20.74 -10.21 -7.36
C SER A 554 20.72 -10.10 -5.82
N SER A 555 20.37 -8.95 -5.27
CA SER A 555 20.31 -8.70 -3.83
C SER A 555 18.87 -8.32 -3.46
N CYS A 556 18.00 -9.32 -3.40
CA CYS A 556 16.79 -9.30 -2.57
C CYS A 556 17.13 -9.93 -1.22
#